data_AF-A0A954ZY87-F1
#
_entry.id   AF-A0A954ZY87-F1
#
_cell.length_a   1.000
_cell.length_b   1.000
_cell.length_c   1.000
_cell.angle_alpha   90.00
_cell.angle_beta   90.00
_cell.angle_gamma   90.00
#
_symmetry.space_group_name_H-M   'P 1'
#
loop_
_entity.id
_entity.type
_entity.pdbx_description
1 polymer ?
#
loop_
_entity_poly.entity_id
_entity_poly.type
_entity_poly.pdbx_seq_one_letter_code
_entity_poly.pdbx_strand_id
1 'polypeptide(L)'
;MSTVALGGDVILSTYNLFDHPGGAIDPQAYGLRLDGLGVESPLTFSFGDSQANSTMTLQVVDTGSQIEIRMSGTVTGNSANGGTDFGSFALNVTYIVSSVANGWEDNNSADGNMIGTLEGDFGTGFEVVDLFGKSDGNDAFRFLADGHRIGGDNDTWVGRGWVLPNGNMGLTNDFLFQAAIVPLPAAAWGGLAMLGGLAAARRIRK
;
A
#
# COMPACT_ATOMS: atom_id res chain seq x y z
N MET A 1 -24.97 -17.34 28.84
CA MET A 1 -24.91 -16.42 27.69
C MET A 1 -23.47 -15.99 27.52
N SER A 2 -22.79 -16.52 26.51
CA SER A 2 -21.42 -16.11 26.16
C SER A 2 -21.52 -14.86 25.30
N THR A 3 -20.95 -13.75 25.75
CA THR A 3 -20.79 -12.54 24.96
C THR A 3 -19.74 -12.81 23.89
N VAL A 4 -20.16 -12.85 22.63
CA VAL A 4 -19.23 -12.79 21.50
C VAL A 4 -18.65 -11.38 21.51
N ALA A 5 -17.36 -11.26 21.84
CA ALA A 5 -16.64 -10.04 21.55
C ALA A 5 -16.49 -9.96 20.02
N LEU A 6 -17.22 -9.06 19.39
CA LEU A 6 -16.93 -8.64 18.03
C LEU A 6 -15.57 -7.94 18.09
N GLY A 7 -14.49 -8.66 17.78
CA GLY A 7 -13.20 -8.05 17.51
C GLY A 7 -13.38 -7.16 16.28
N GLY A 8 -13.40 -5.85 16.48
CA GLY A 8 -13.37 -4.90 15.38
C GLY A 8 -11.94 -4.69 14.92
N ASP A 9 -11.78 -4.40 13.63
CA ASP A 9 -10.49 -4.01 13.05
C ASP A 9 -9.85 -2.87 13.85
N VAL A 10 -8.58 -3.04 14.20
CA VAL A 10 -7.75 -2.02 14.87
C VAL A 10 -6.74 -1.49 13.87
N ILE A 11 -6.84 -0.20 13.52
CA ILE A 11 -5.83 0.47 12.70
C ILE A 11 -4.61 0.75 13.57
N LEU A 12 -3.49 0.10 13.27
CA LEU A 12 -2.22 0.25 13.99
C LEU A 12 -1.46 1.50 13.53
N SER A 13 -1.50 1.80 12.23
CA SER A 13 -0.85 2.97 11.64
C SER A 13 -1.43 3.31 10.27
N THR A 14 -1.35 4.59 9.89
CA THR A 14 -1.77 5.09 8.58
C THR A 14 -0.62 5.87 7.95
N TYR A 15 -0.46 5.76 6.64
CA TYR A 15 0.56 6.44 5.85
C TYR A 15 -0.05 7.09 4.62
N ASN A 16 0.51 8.22 4.20
CA ASN A 16 0.35 8.78 2.86
C ASN A 16 1.40 8.15 1.94
N LEU A 17 1.01 7.79 0.72
CA LEU A 17 1.90 7.15 -0.25
C LEU A 17 2.24 8.10 -1.39
N PHE A 18 3.47 8.03 -1.87
CA PHE A 18 3.95 8.88 -2.96
C PHE A 18 5.01 8.13 -3.78
N ASP A 19 5.28 8.65 -4.97
CA ASP A 19 6.14 8.01 -5.96
C ASP A 19 7.56 7.83 -5.43
N HIS A 20 8.16 6.70 -5.76
CA HIS A 20 9.52 6.42 -5.35
C HIS A 20 10.53 7.08 -6.30
N PRO A 21 11.55 7.82 -5.81
CA PRO A 21 12.54 8.51 -6.65
C PRO A 21 13.47 7.53 -7.39
N GLY A 22 13.52 6.28 -6.94
CA GLY A 22 14.19 5.17 -7.61
C GLY A 22 13.34 4.45 -8.67
N GLY A 23 12.07 4.82 -8.86
CA GLY A 23 11.43 4.64 -10.17
C GLY A 23 12.20 5.52 -11.15
N ALA A 24 12.74 4.93 -12.21
CA ALA A 24 13.92 5.42 -12.94
C ALA A 24 13.75 6.81 -13.62
N ILE A 25 14.75 7.19 -14.44
CA ILE A 25 14.60 8.30 -15.40
C ILE A 25 13.70 7.87 -16.58
N ASP A 26 13.64 6.56 -16.84
CA ASP A 26 12.81 5.89 -17.84
C ASP A 26 12.57 4.43 -17.39
N PRO A 27 11.38 4.07 -16.89
CA PRO A 27 10.20 4.92 -16.70
C PRO A 27 10.41 5.97 -15.60
N GLN A 28 9.66 7.08 -15.64
CA GLN A 28 9.64 8.12 -14.58
C GLN A 28 9.35 7.54 -13.18
N ALA A 29 9.49 8.35 -12.12
CA ALA A 29 9.02 7.98 -10.78
C ALA A 29 7.54 7.55 -10.81
N TYR A 30 7.23 6.46 -10.10
CA TYR A 30 5.90 5.87 -10.03
C TYR A 30 5.65 5.29 -8.64
N GLY A 31 4.39 4.96 -8.34
CA GLY A 31 4.02 4.13 -7.19
C GLY A 31 3.63 2.70 -7.59
N LEU A 32 3.02 2.56 -8.78
CA LEU A 32 2.66 1.28 -9.40
C LEU A 32 3.04 1.29 -10.89
N ARG A 33 3.56 0.18 -11.39
CA ARG A 33 3.82 -0.06 -12.81
C ARG A 33 3.10 -1.30 -13.27
N LEU A 34 2.35 -1.19 -14.36
CA LEU A 34 1.67 -2.29 -15.03
C LEU A 34 2.02 -2.29 -16.52
N ASP A 35 2.86 -3.24 -16.92
CA ASP A 35 3.23 -3.49 -18.29
C ASP A 35 2.12 -4.32 -18.97
N GLY A 36 1.75 -3.95 -20.20
CA GLY A 36 0.93 -4.79 -21.09
C GLY A 36 -0.57 -4.82 -20.82
N LEU A 37 -1.14 -3.80 -20.16
CA LEU A 37 -2.59 -3.58 -20.03
C LEU A 37 -3.28 -3.15 -21.34
N GLY A 38 -2.89 -3.71 -22.48
CA GLY A 38 -3.54 -3.43 -23.78
C GLY A 38 -2.96 -2.24 -24.56
N VAL A 39 -1.86 -1.64 -24.10
CA VAL A 39 -1.08 -0.64 -24.84
C VAL A 39 0.34 -1.14 -25.12
N GLU A 40 0.95 -0.70 -26.22
CA GLU A 40 2.29 -1.12 -26.64
C GLU A 40 3.42 -0.62 -25.70
N SER A 41 3.10 0.22 -24.71
CA SER A 41 4.07 0.79 -23.76
C SER A 41 3.68 0.49 -22.30
N PRO A 42 4.66 0.35 -21.38
CA PRO A 42 4.40 0.30 -19.95
C PRO A 42 3.50 1.43 -19.46
N LEU A 43 2.49 1.09 -18.65
CA LEU A 43 1.69 2.07 -17.92
C LEU A 43 2.25 2.22 -16.50
N THR A 44 2.49 3.46 -16.11
CA THR A 44 2.88 3.81 -14.74
C THR A 44 1.77 4.59 -14.10
N PHE A 45 1.57 4.40 -12.80
CA PHE A 45 0.56 5.07 -12.02
C PHE A 45 1.23 5.83 -10.88
N SER A 46 1.05 7.14 -10.89
CA SER A 46 1.56 8.05 -9.88
C SER A 46 0.63 8.05 -8.67
N PHE A 47 1.23 7.97 -7.48
CA PHE A 47 0.56 8.16 -6.19
C PHE A 47 0.63 9.62 -5.72
N GLY A 48 1.32 10.47 -6.49
CA GLY A 48 1.73 11.83 -6.14
C GLY A 48 3.25 11.92 -6.00
N ASP A 49 3.83 13.04 -6.40
CA ASP A 49 5.28 13.29 -6.35
C ASP A 49 5.81 13.64 -4.94
N SER A 50 4.89 13.84 -4.00
CA SER A 50 5.18 14.32 -2.65
C SER A 50 4.03 14.02 -1.70
N GLN A 51 4.31 14.03 -0.40
CA GLN A 51 3.29 13.81 0.64
C GLN A 51 2.09 14.77 0.54
N ALA A 52 2.32 16.02 0.09
CA ALA A 52 1.25 17.03 -0.03
C ALA A 52 0.30 16.75 -1.20
N ASN A 53 0.79 16.07 -2.24
CA ASN A 53 0.04 15.71 -3.45
C ASN A 53 -0.44 14.25 -3.42
N SER A 54 -0.13 13.51 -2.36
CA SER A 54 -0.51 12.11 -2.17
C SER A 54 -2.03 11.93 -2.22
N THR A 55 -2.50 11.08 -3.12
CA THR A 55 -3.90 10.66 -3.23
C THR A 55 -4.13 9.22 -2.77
N MET A 56 -3.07 8.56 -2.31
CA MET A 56 -3.06 7.19 -1.84
C MET A 56 -2.76 7.11 -0.35
N THR A 57 -3.41 6.16 0.32
CA THR A 57 -3.17 5.86 1.74
C THR A 57 -2.88 4.39 1.95
N LEU A 58 -2.07 4.08 2.96
CA LEU A 58 -1.84 2.73 3.45
C LEU A 58 -2.23 2.66 4.92
N GLN A 59 -2.98 1.63 5.29
CA GLN A 59 -3.31 1.30 6.67
C GLN A 59 -2.74 -0.07 7.03
N VAL A 60 -2.09 -0.15 8.19
CA VAL A 60 -1.77 -1.43 8.82
C VAL A 60 -2.89 -1.74 9.80
N VAL A 61 -3.58 -2.86 9.60
CA VAL A 61 -4.80 -3.22 10.31
C VAL A 61 -4.64 -4.57 10.98
N ASP A 62 -4.95 -4.65 12.27
CA ASP A 62 -5.13 -5.92 12.98
C ASP A 62 -6.61 -6.28 12.99
N THR A 63 -6.97 -7.38 12.32
CA THR A 63 -8.36 -7.89 12.25
C THR A 63 -8.71 -8.81 13.42
N GLY A 64 -7.78 -9.04 14.33
CA GLY A 64 -7.87 -9.99 15.43
C GLY A 64 -7.48 -11.43 15.06
N SER A 65 -7.42 -11.77 13.76
CA SER A 65 -6.89 -13.06 13.28
C SER A 65 -5.59 -12.92 12.51
N GLN A 66 -5.34 -11.77 11.88
CA GLN A 66 -4.18 -11.51 11.04
C GLN A 66 -3.88 -10.00 10.97
N ILE A 67 -2.69 -9.66 10.49
CA ILE A 67 -2.35 -8.30 10.12
C ILE A 67 -2.54 -8.13 8.62
N GLU A 68 -3.19 -7.04 8.23
CA GLU A 68 -3.40 -6.64 6.86
C GLU A 68 -2.71 -5.31 6.57
N ILE A 69 -2.19 -5.18 5.35
CA ILE A 69 -1.88 -3.90 4.74
C ILE A 69 -2.97 -3.59 3.73
N ARG A 70 -3.71 -2.51 3.95
CA ARG A 70 -4.77 -2.02 3.07
C ARG A 70 -4.31 -0.72 2.42
N MET A 71 -4.14 -0.74 1.11
CA MET A 71 -3.82 0.43 0.30
C MET A 71 -5.05 0.86 -0.48
N SER A 72 -5.42 2.13 -0.39
CA SER A 72 -6.53 2.66 -1.17
C SER A 72 -6.38 4.14 -1.49
N GLY A 73 -6.95 4.53 -2.62
CA GLY A 73 -6.98 5.92 -3.07
C GLY A 73 -7.15 6.05 -4.56
N THR A 74 -6.77 7.21 -5.07
CA THR A 74 -6.75 7.51 -6.51
C THR A 74 -5.31 7.56 -7.00
N VAL A 75 -5.05 7.09 -8.21
CA VAL A 75 -3.74 7.15 -8.88
C VAL A 75 -3.89 7.78 -10.25
N THR A 76 -2.86 8.48 -10.73
CA THR A 76 -2.87 9.07 -12.08
C THR A 76 -2.07 8.18 -13.01
N GLY A 77 -2.72 7.63 -14.03
CA GLY A 77 -2.07 6.79 -15.04
C GLY A 77 -1.33 7.66 -16.05
N ASN A 78 -0.05 7.38 -16.27
CA ASN A 78 0.84 8.06 -17.20
C ASN A 78 1.54 7.03 -18.08
N SER A 79 1.89 7.42 -19.31
CA SER A 79 2.82 6.61 -20.09
C SER A 79 4.19 6.65 -19.43
N ALA A 80 4.86 5.50 -19.31
CA ALA A 80 6.19 5.39 -18.73
C ALA A 80 7.22 6.38 -19.31
N ASN A 81 7.04 6.78 -20.57
CA ASN A 81 7.94 7.65 -21.32
C ASN A 81 7.62 9.15 -21.18
N GLY A 82 6.82 9.56 -20.19
CA GLY A 82 6.51 10.98 -19.95
C GLY A 82 5.56 11.64 -20.96
N GLY A 83 4.73 10.83 -21.61
CA GLY A 83 3.62 11.27 -22.48
C GLY A 83 2.33 11.59 -21.72
N THR A 84 1.20 11.60 -22.43
CA THR A 84 -0.12 12.04 -21.96
C THR A 84 -0.64 11.23 -20.77
N ASP A 85 -1.18 11.93 -19.78
CA ASP A 85 -1.97 11.35 -18.70
C ASP A 85 -3.17 10.58 -19.27
N PHE A 86 -3.31 9.31 -18.88
CA PHE A 86 -4.44 8.44 -19.20
C PHE A 86 -5.63 8.65 -18.27
N GLY A 87 -5.51 9.54 -17.29
CA GLY A 87 -6.57 9.90 -16.36
C GLY A 87 -6.33 9.39 -14.94
N SER A 88 -7.41 9.34 -14.17
CA SER A 88 -7.39 8.96 -12.76
C SER A 88 -8.10 7.62 -12.55
N PHE A 89 -7.50 6.77 -11.73
CA PHE A 89 -7.95 5.42 -11.45
C PHE A 89 -8.11 5.21 -9.94
N ALA A 90 -9.12 4.47 -9.52
CA ALA A 90 -9.22 4.02 -8.15
C ALA A 90 -8.39 2.76 -7.97
N LEU A 91 -7.49 2.75 -6.99
CA LEU A 91 -6.67 1.59 -6.64
C LEU A 91 -7.06 1.12 -5.25
N ASN A 92 -7.35 -0.17 -5.09
CA ASN A 92 -7.65 -0.80 -3.80
C ASN A 92 -6.92 -2.13 -3.72
N VAL A 93 -6.03 -2.29 -2.75
CA VAL A 93 -5.19 -3.49 -2.60
C VAL A 93 -5.09 -3.89 -1.13
N THR A 94 -5.18 -5.17 -0.84
CA THR A 94 -5.02 -5.75 0.49
C THR A 94 -4.02 -6.90 0.45
N TYR A 95 -3.01 -6.84 1.32
CA TYR A 95 -2.08 -7.92 1.59
C TYR A 95 -2.26 -8.44 3.00
N ILE A 96 -2.14 -9.77 3.18
CA ILE A 96 -2.04 -10.39 4.49
C ILE A 96 -0.56 -10.51 4.82
N VAL A 97 -0.13 -9.92 5.92
CA VAL A 97 1.30 -9.75 6.22
C VAL A 97 1.69 -10.32 7.57
N SER A 98 2.96 -10.68 7.68
CA SER A 98 3.65 -10.98 8.94
C SER A 98 4.55 -9.82 9.33
N SER A 99 4.78 -9.63 10.62
CA SER A 99 5.77 -8.66 11.10
C SER A 99 7.18 -9.16 10.88
N VAL A 100 8.07 -8.24 10.49
CA VAL A 100 9.51 -8.49 10.35
C VAL A 100 10.30 -7.36 10.99
N ALA A 101 11.63 -7.48 10.95
CA ALA A 101 12.49 -6.36 11.33
C ALA A 101 12.15 -5.13 10.48
N ASN A 102 11.80 -4.03 11.17
CA ASN A 102 11.50 -2.73 10.57
C ASN A 102 10.27 -2.68 9.64
N GLY A 103 9.30 -3.58 9.78
CA GLY A 103 8.03 -3.44 9.09
C GLY A 103 7.27 -4.74 8.90
N TRP A 104 6.75 -4.95 7.69
CA TRP A 104 5.83 -6.04 7.35
C TRP A 104 6.15 -6.65 5.99
N GLU A 105 5.88 -7.95 5.85
CA GLU A 105 6.04 -8.68 4.59
C GLU A 105 4.88 -9.64 4.35
N ASP A 106 4.49 -9.82 3.09
CA ASP A 106 3.68 -10.95 2.64
C ASP A 106 4.62 -12.02 2.06
N ASN A 107 4.86 -13.06 2.87
CA ASN A 107 5.64 -14.25 2.52
C ASN A 107 4.77 -15.44 2.11
N ASN A 108 3.44 -15.27 2.07
CA ASN A 108 2.46 -16.36 1.92
C ASN A 108 1.62 -16.26 0.66
N SER A 109 1.66 -15.13 -0.07
CA SER A 109 1.00 -15.04 -1.37
C SER A 109 1.67 -15.98 -2.37
N ALA A 110 1.14 -17.19 -2.48
CA ALA A 110 1.27 -17.98 -3.70
C ALA A 110 0.83 -17.13 -4.90
N ASP A 111 1.55 -17.25 -6.01
CA ASP A 111 1.21 -16.58 -7.25
C ASP A 111 -0.28 -16.76 -7.58
N GLY A 112 -0.94 -15.67 -7.94
CA GLY A 112 -2.32 -15.71 -8.43
C GLY A 112 -3.41 -15.62 -7.35
N ASN A 113 -3.07 -15.26 -6.11
CA ASN A 113 -4.07 -14.80 -5.15
C ASN A 113 -4.50 -13.37 -5.49
N MET A 114 -5.81 -13.12 -5.58
CA MET A 114 -6.33 -11.78 -5.81
C MET A 114 -6.04 -10.90 -4.59
N ILE A 115 -5.41 -9.76 -4.85
CA ILE A 115 -5.04 -8.77 -3.83
C ILE A 115 -5.85 -7.49 -3.95
N GLY A 116 -6.50 -7.22 -5.09
CA GLY A 116 -7.17 -5.94 -5.27
C GLY A 116 -7.67 -5.65 -6.68
N THR A 117 -8.04 -4.40 -6.90
CA THR A 117 -8.51 -3.88 -8.18
C THR A 117 -7.88 -2.53 -8.52
N LEU A 118 -7.73 -2.28 -9.82
CA LEU A 118 -7.50 -0.96 -10.41
C LEU A 118 -8.67 -0.65 -11.34
N GLU A 119 -9.34 0.48 -11.12
CA GLU A 119 -10.59 0.82 -11.78
C GLU A 119 -10.53 2.20 -12.43
N GLY A 120 -10.89 2.31 -13.70
CA GLY A 120 -10.91 3.60 -14.39
C GLY A 120 -11.15 3.48 -15.88
N ASP A 121 -11.09 4.61 -16.58
CA ASP A 121 -11.25 4.66 -18.03
C ASP A 121 -9.89 4.58 -18.72
N PHE A 122 -9.69 3.54 -19.52
CA PHE A 122 -8.44 3.32 -20.29
C PHE A 122 -8.51 3.94 -21.71
N GLY A 123 -9.49 4.80 -21.97
CA GLY A 123 -9.74 5.47 -23.25
C GLY A 123 -10.71 4.71 -24.17
N THR A 124 -11.08 3.48 -23.81
CA THR A 124 -12.10 2.64 -24.47
C THR A 124 -13.38 2.50 -23.66
N GLY A 125 -13.42 3.11 -22.47
CA GLY A 125 -14.50 2.97 -21.50
C GLY A 125 -13.97 2.54 -20.14
N PHE A 126 -14.89 2.51 -19.18
CA PHE A 126 -14.60 2.10 -17.81
C PHE A 126 -14.31 0.61 -17.73
N GLU A 127 -13.18 0.25 -17.13
CA GLU A 127 -12.73 -1.13 -16.93
C GLU A 127 -12.27 -1.35 -15.48
N VAL A 128 -12.36 -2.61 -15.05
CA VAL A 128 -11.85 -3.10 -13.77
C VAL A 128 -10.75 -4.10 -14.09
N VAL A 129 -9.54 -3.82 -13.61
CA VAL A 129 -8.39 -4.72 -13.69
C VAL A 129 -8.23 -5.41 -12.35
N ASP A 130 -8.31 -6.73 -12.36
CA ASP A 130 -8.03 -7.55 -11.19
C ASP A 130 -6.51 -7.61 -10.96
N LEU A 131 -6.09 -7.34 -9.74
CA LEU A 131 -4.69 -7.41 -9.34
C LEU A 131 -4.46 -8.66 -8.49
N PHE A 132 -3.44 -9.43 -8.84
CA PHE A 132 -3.04 -10.62 -8.10
C PHE A 132 -1.61 -10.49 -7.59
N GLY A 133 -1.32 -11.06 -6.42
CA GLY A 133 0.04 -11.11 -5.90
C GLY A 133 0.94 -11.98 -6.79
N LYS A 134 2.17 -11.54 -6.99
CA LYS A 134 3.25 -12.32 -7.59
C LYS A 134 4.39 -12.42 -6.59
N SER A 135 4.85 -13.63 -6.29
CA SER A 135 6.07 -13.85 -5.52
C SER A 135 7.27 -13.91 -6.47
N ASP A 136 8.39 -13.33 -6.07
CA ASP A 136 9.69 -13.50 -6.76
C ASP A 136 10.50 -14.71 -6.24
N GLY A 137 9.84 -15.60 -5.50
CA GLY A 137 10.44 -16.77 -4.87
C GLY A 137 10.68 -16.60 -3.36
N ASN A 138 10.52 -15.38 -2.82
CA ASN A 138 10.54 -15.15 -1.37
C ASN A 138 9.27 -14.44 -0.87
N ASP A 139 8.91 -13.32 -1.49
CA ASP A 139 7.84 -12.46 -0.99
C ASP A 139 7.09 -11.79 -2.13
N ALA A 140 5.79 -11.57 -1.92
CA ALA A 140 4.97 -10.83 -2.88
C ALA A 140 5.00 -9.33 -2.61
N PHE A 141 5.14 -8.94 -1.34
CA PHE A 141 5.10 -7.56 -0.92
C PHE A 141 5.90 -7.33 0.37
N ARG A 142 6.57 -6.18 0.44
CA ARG A 142 7.26 -5.67 1.62
C ARG A 142 6.91 -4.21 1.84
N PHE A 143 6.72 -3.86 3.11
CA PHE A 143 6.58 -2.47 3.54
C PHE A 143 7.47 -2.24 4.77
N LEU A 144 8.63 -1.63 4.55
CA LEU A 144 9.72 -1.54 5.54
C LEU A 144 10.25 -0.11 5.66
N ALA A 145 10.66 0.28 6.87
CA ALA A 145 11.51 1.45 7.11
C ALA A 145 12.98 1.06 6.87
N ASP A 146 13.38 1.06 5.59
CA ASP A 146 14.74 0.66 5.17
C ASP A 146 15.34 1.58 4.09
N GLY A 147 14.63 2.62 3.68
CA GLY A 147 15.07 3.56 2.65
C GLY A 147 15.48 2.88 1.33
N HIS A 148 14.89 1.72 1.01
CA HIS A 148 15.30 0.91 -0.13
C HIS A 148 15.48 1.72 -1.42
N ARG A 149 16.69 1.71 -2.00
CA ARG A 149 17.07 2.48 -3.21
C ARG A 149 17.03 4.01 -3.06
N ILE A 150 17.10 4.53 -1.84
CA ILE A 150 17.27 5.96 -1.55
C ILE A 150 18.67 6.16 -0.97
N GLY A 151 19.53 6.87 -1.69
CA GLY A 151 20.94 7.00 -1.32
C GLY A 151 21.12 7.71 0.03
N GLY A 152 21.70 7.00 1.01
CA GLY A 152 22.02 7.56 2.33
C GLY A 152 20.85 7.65 3.30
N ASP A 153 19.68 7.10 2.95
CA ASP A 153 18.49 7.04 3.80
C ASP A 153 18.21 5.58 4.15
N ASN A 154 18.07 5.28 5.45
CA ASN A 154 17.75 3.94 5.96
C ASN A 154 16.45 3.93 6.78
N ASP A 155 15.76 5.06 6.88
CA ASP A 155 14.64 5.25 7.81
C ASP A 155 13.32 5.52 7.06
N THR A 156 13.38 5.91 5.79
CA THR A 156 12.18 6.10 4.97
C THR A 156 11.42 4.79 4.78
N TRP A 157 10.11 4.85 4.98
CA TRP A 157 9.21 3.74 4.69
C TRP A 157 9.08 3.56 3.18
N VAL A 158 9.36 2.35 2.71
CA VAL A 158 9.27 1.96 1.31
C VAL A 158 8.39 0.72 1.17
N GLY A 159 7.39 0.83 0.31
CA GLY A 159 6.59 -0.30 -0.14
C GLY A 159 7.09 -0.80 -1.48
N ARG A 160 7.24 -2.12 -1.60
CA ARG A 160 7.70 -2.78 -2.83
C ARG A 160 7.10 -4.16 -2.97
N GLY A 161 6.87 -4.61 -4.19
CA GLY A 161 6.32 -5.95 -4.45
C GLY A 161 5.99 -6.15 -5.91
N TRP A 162 5.63 -7.39 -6.27
CA TRP A 162 5.25 -7.73 -7.64
C TRP A 162 3.75 -8.02 -7.72
N VAL A 163 3.16 -7.67 -8.86
CA VAL A 163 1.72 -7.81 -9.10
C VAL A 163 1.46 -8.45 -10.48
N LEU A 164 0.32 -9.11 -10.65
CA LEU A 164 -0.14 -9.66 -11.92
C LEU A 164 -1.47 -8.98 -12.28
N PRO A 165 -1.53 -8.15 -13.32
CA PRO A 165 -2.80 -7.67 -13.85
C PRO A 165 -3.52 -8.80 -14.57
N ASN A 166 -4.79 -9.04 -14.23
CA ASN A 166 -5.65 -10.10 -14.79
C ASN A 166 -4.97 -11.49 -14.78
N GLY A 167 -4.10 -11.75 -13.79
CA GLY A 167 -3.35 -13.00 -13.65
C GLY A 167 -2.26 -13.23 -14.71
N ASN A 168 -1.90 -12.22 -15.51
CA ASN A 168 -0.92 -12.38 -16.59
C ASN A 168 0.53 -12.31 -16.08
N MET A 169 1.29 -13.41 -16.25
CA MET A 169 2.63 -13.61 -15.68
C MET A 169 3.81 -13.06 -16.50
N GLY A 170 3.57 -12.47 -17.66
CA GLY A 170 4.62 -12.24 -18.67
C GLY A 170 5.49 -10.98 -18.53
N LEU A 171 5.18 -10.04 -17.63
CA LEU A 171 5.76 -8.69 -17.69
C LEU A 171 6.23 -8.15 -16.32
N THR A 172 6.96 -7.02 -16.36
CA THR A 172 7.44 -6.28 -15.18
C THR A 172 6.28 -5.47 -14.61
N ASN A 173 5.70 -5.96 -13.54
CA ASN A 173 4.52 -5.39 -12.91
C ASN A 173 4.81 -5.31 -11.41
N ASP A 174 4.97 -4.10 -10.89
CA ASP A 174 5.51 -3.90 -9.55
C ASP A 174 4.96 -2.67 -8.84
N PHE A 175 4.94 -2.76 -7.51
CA PHE A 175 4.86 -1.63 -6.61
C PHE A 175 6.26 -1.16 -6.26
N LEU A 176 6.46 0.15 -6.27
CA LEU A 176 7.63 0.78 -5.68
C LEU A 176 7.24 2.19 -5.25
N PHE A 177 7.02 2.43 -3.96
CA PHE A 177 6.56 3.71 -3.44
C PHE A 177 7.22 4.06 -2.11
N GLN A 178 7.23 5.35 -1.79
CA GLN A 178 7.57 5.84 -0.46
C GLN A 178 6.30 6.08 0.35
N ALA A 179 6.46 6.07 1.68
CA ALA A 179 5.37 6.35 2.59
C ALA A 179 5.81 7.29 3.71
N ALA A 180 4.88 8.15 4.13
CA ALA A 180 5.07 9.04 5.27
C ALA A 180 3.93 8.82 6.25
N ILE A 181 4.29 8.60 7.52
CA ILE A 181 3.31 8.35 8.57
C ILE A 181 2.36 9.54 8.70
N VAL A 182 1.06 9.24 8.78
CA VAL A 182 0.03 10.23 9.11
C VAL A 182 -0.05 10.31 10.63
N PRO A 183 0.32 11.46 11.24
CA PRO A 183 0.21 11.59 12.69
C PRO A 183 -1.23 11.42 13.11
N LEU A 184 -1.47 10.59 14.13
CA LEU A 184 -2.78 10.54 14.77
C LEU A 184 -3.14 11.96 15.26
N PRO A 185 -4.38 12.43 15.03
CA PRO A 185 -4.83 13.71 15.57
C PRO A 185 -4.51 13.76 17.07
N ALA A 186 -3.95 14.86 17.56
CA ALA A 186 -3.51 14.99 18.96
C ALA A 186 -4.61 14.62 19.99
N ALA A 187 -5.88 14.77 19.61
CA ALA A 187 -7.04 14.35 20.41
C ALA A 187 -7.10 12.83 20.67
N ALA A 188 -6.64 11.99 19.74
CA ALA A 188 -6.63 10.54 19.89
C ALA A 188 -5.63 10.08 20.98
N TRP A 189 -4.48 10.77 21.10
CA TRP A 189 -3.52 10.56 22.18
C TRP A 189 -4.11 10.88 23.55
N GLY A 190 -4.91 11.95 23.64
CA GLY A 190 -5.65 12.31 24.85
C GLY A 190 -6.64 11.23 25.29
N GLY A 191 -7.34 10.61 24.34
CA GLY A 191 -8.28 9.51 24.61
C GLY A 191 -7.61 8.25 25.15
N LEU A 192 -6.47 7.84 24.57
CA LEU A 192 -5.69 6.69 25.06
C LEU A 192 -5.10 6.94 26.45
N ALA A 193 -4.62 8.16 26.72
CA ALA A 193 -4.14 8.54 28.05
C ALA A 193 -5.28 8.54 29.10
N MET A 194 -6.49 8.98 28.73
CA MET A 194 -7.65 8.92 29.62
C MET A 194 -8.10 7.49 29.92
N LEU A 195 -8.11 6.60 28.94
CA LEU A 195 -8.44 5.18 29.14
C LEU A 195 -7.39 4.46 30.01
N GLY A 196 -6.10 4.74 29.79
CA GLY A 196 -5.01 4.24 30.65
C GLY A 196 -5.10 4.79 32.08
N GLY A 197 -5.43 6.07 32.25
CA GLY A 197 -5.65 6.70 33.55
C GLY A 197 -6.85 6.13 34.32
N LEU A 198 -7.95 5.82 33.62
CA LEU A 198 -9.13 5.18 34.21
C LEU A 198 -8.86 3.73 34.66
N ALA A 199 -8.07 2.98 33.90
CA ALA A 199 -7.64 1.63 34.28
C ALA A 199 -6.70 1.64 35.50
N ALA A 200 -5.78 2.62 35.58
CA ALA A 200 -4.89 2.78 36.73
C ALA A 200 -5.64 3.26 38.00
N ALA A 201 -6.58 4.19 37.87
CA ALA A 201 -7.38 4.70 38.98
C ALA A 201 -8.28 3.61 39.61
N ARG A 202 -8.71 2.62 38.82
CA ARG A 202 -9.52 1.48 39.32
C ARG A 202 -8.69 0.45 40.10
N ARG A 203 -7.36 0.42 39.91
CA ARG A 203 -6.44 -0.50 40.62
C ARG A 203 -6.00 0.01 42.00
N ILE A 204 -6.09 1.33 42.24
CA ILE A 204 -5.68 1.96 43.52
C ILE A 204 -6.81 1.89 44.57
N ARG A 205 -8.02 1.46 44.22
CA ARG A 205 -9.17 1.30 45.15
C ARG A 205 -9.45 -0.14 45.58
N LYS A 206 -8.42 -0.95 45.82
CA LYS A 206 -8.55 -2.23 46.53
C LYS A 206 -7.64 -2.25 47.74
#